data_AF-A0A5U5NL61-F1
#
_entry.id   AF-A0A5U5NL61-F1
#
_cell.length_a   1.000
_cell.length_b   1.000
_cell.length_c   1.000
_cell.angle_alpha   90.00
_cell.angle_beta   90.00
_cell.angle_gamma   90.00
#
_symmetry.space_group_name_H-M   'P 1'
#
loop_
_entity.id
_entity.type
_entity.pdbx_description
1 polymer ?
#
loop_
_entity_poly.entity_id
_entity_poly.type
_entity_poly.pdbx_seq_one_letter_code
_entity_poly.pdbx_strand_id
1 'polypeptide(L)'
;MKKRCRQPETLRERCRHIFGDEPPVLNVWEAEFDYADAELQALAATDWRQITDWHLSVYYVLNLVYHEPMQPELFRYLFPLCLACWRETLLTHGYGDHFEESFLRALRRPYLWREMMDAAQRQQVRHFLLETMLARINHERGFNSPLTWLDTFNVLGGIAPFIRS
;
A
#
# COMPACT_ATOMS: atom_id res chain seq x y z
N MET A 1 -19.84 -29.84 18.31
CA MET A 1 -18.83 -29.13 17.49
C MET A 1 -18.95 -27.64 17.75
N LYS A 2 -17.99 -27.01 18.45
CA LYS A 2 -18.00 -25.56 18.66
C LYS A 2 -17.67 -24.89 17.33
N LYS A 3 -18.62 -24.13 16.77
CA LYS A 3 -18.35 -23.21 15.65
C LYS A 3 -17.24 -22.26 16.11
N ARG A 4 -16.03 -22.40 15.58
CA ARG A 4 -14.99 -21.37 15.73
C ARG A 4 -15.56 -20.11 15.10
N CYS A 5 -15.97 -19.17 15.93
CA CYS A 5 -16.27 -17.82 15.49
C CYS A 5 -14.94 -17.26 14.98
N ARG A 6 -14.72 -17.28 13.65
CA ARG A 6 -13.56 -16.62 13.06
C ARG A 6 -13.68 -15.15 13.42
N GLN A 7 -12.65 -14.61 14.07
CA GLN A 7 -12.57 -13.16 14.26
C GLN A 7 -12.62 -12.48 12.89
N PRO A 8 -13.23 -11.29 12.78
CA PRO A 8 -13.25 -10.56 11.52
C PRO A 8 -11.80 -10.30 11.09
N GLU A 9 -11.52 -10.59 9.82
CA GLU A 9 -10.22 -10.30 9.19
C GLU A 9 -9.91 -8.81 9.31
N THR A 10 -8.70 -8.50 9.78
CA THR A 10 -8.22 -7.11 9.86
C THR A 10 -7.88 -6.58 8.47
N LEU A 11 -7.88 -5.25 8.30
CA LEU A 11 -7.54 -4.64 7.02
C LEU A 11 -6.15 -5.04 6.52
N ARG A 12 -5.17 -5.09 7.43
CA ARG A 12 -3.80 -5.51 7.14
C ARG A 12 -3.72 -6.96 6.68
N GLU A 13 -4.46 -7.88 7.32
CA GLU A 13 -4.55 -9.28 6.88
C GLU A 13 -5.13 -9.37 5.47
N ARG A 14 -6.25 -8.68 5.21
CA ARG A 14 -6.87 -8.63 3.88
C ARG A 14 -5.89 -8.17 2.81
N CYS A 15 -5.13 -7.11 3.06
CA CYS A 15 -4.13 -6.63 2.10
C CYS A 15 -3.02 -7.65 1.88
N ARG A 16 -2.49 -8.26 2.94
CA ARG A 16 -1.44 -9.29 2.84
C ARG A 16 -1.90 -10.52 2.05
N HIS A 17 -3.17 -10.93 2.19
CA HIS A 17 -3.75 -12.03 1.42
C HIS A 17 -3.69 -11.80 -0.10
N ILE A 18 -3.77 -10.54 -0.57
CA ILE A 18 -3.61 -10.21 -2.00
C ILE A 18 -2.24 -10.67 -2.51
N PHE A 19 -1.22 -10.60 -1.66
CA PHE A 19 0.18 -10.90 -2.00
C PHE A 19 0.66 -12.25 -1.42
N GLY A 20 -0.28 -13.13 -1.06
CA GLY A 20 0.04 -14.49 -0.64
C GLY A 20 0.65 -14.61 0.76
N ASP A 21 0.45 -13.61 1.62
CA ASP A 21 0.96 -13.60 3.00
C ASP A 21 2.47 -13.81 3.12
N GLU A 22 3.24 -13.19 2.23
CA GLU A 22 4.70 -13.25 2.24
C GLU A 22 5.24 -13.08 3.68
N PRO A 23 6.16 -13.95 4.14
CA PRO A 23 6.77 -13.85 5.46
C PRO A 23 7.78 -12.68 5.53
N PRO A 24 8.26 -12.32 6.74
CA PRO A 24 9.38 -11.40 6.88
C PRO A 24 10.59 -11.80 6.04
N VAL A 25 11.23 -10.82 5.42
CA VAL A 25 12.34 -11.01 4.49
C VAL A 25 13.66 -10.84 5.24
N LEU A 26 14.43 -11.92 5.35
CA LEU A 26 15.65 -11.97 6.15
C LEU A 26 16.89 -11.40 5.45
N ASN A 27 16.87 -11.31 4.12
CA ASN A 27 17.99 -10.80 3.34
C ASN A 27 17.48 -9.78 2.32
N VAL A 28 17.84 -8.52 2.54
CA VAL A 28 17.47 -7.40 1.69
C VAL A 28 18.69 -6.99 0.88
N TRP A 29 18.60 -7.13 -0.45
CA TRP A 29 19.64 -6.66 -1.37
C TRP A 29 19.32 -5.27 -1.95
N GLU A 30 18.07 -4.82 -1.82
CA GLU A 30 17.64 -3.49 -2.24
C GLU A 30 18.19 -2.43 -1.28
N ALA A 31 18.82 -1.39 -1.82
CA ALA A 31 19.25 -0.24 -1.02
C ALA A 31 18.03 0.57 -0.57
N GLU A 32 18.10 1.17 0.60
CA GLU A 32 17.11 2.16 1.04
C GLU A 32 17.39 3.51 0.35
N PHE A 33 16.33 4.26 0.02
CA PHE A 33 16.40 5.47 -0.78
C PHE A 33 17.31 6.56 -0.17
N ASP A 34 17.26 6.75 1.14
CA ASP A 34 18.06 7.70 1.90
C ASP A 34 19.26 7.02 2.59
N TYR A 35 19.71 5.87 2.06
CA TYR A 35 20.86 5.08 2.53
C TYR A 35 20.70 4.47 3.93
N ALA A 36 19.47 4.34 4.44
CA ALA A 36 19.16 3.65 5.70
C ALA A 36 19.02 2.12 5.52
N ASP A 37 20.02 1.50 4.88
CA ASP A 37 19.98 0.07 4.48
C ASP A 37 19.78 -0.87 5.68
N ALA A 38 20.41 -0.54 6.82
CA ALA A 38 20.31 -1.34 8.04
C ALA A 38 18.89 -1.30 8.64
N GLU A 39 18.25 -0.14 8.57
CA GLU A 39 16.88 0.08 9.02
C GLU A 39 15.87 -0.61 8.10
N LEU A 40 16.07 -0.56 6.78
CA LEU A 40 15.26 -1.32 5.83
C LEU A 40 15.38 -2.83 6.06
N GLN A 41 16.61 -3.33 6.28
CA GLN A 41 16.88 -4.72 6.62
C GLN A 41 16.22 -5.15 7.94
N ALA A 42 16.22 -4.28 8.96
CA ALA A 42 15.54 -4.53 10.23
C ALA A 42 14.01 -4.51 10.07
N LEU A 43 13.47 -3.55 9.30
CA LEU A 43 12.05 -3.45 9.00
C LEU A 43 11.55 -4.69 8.27
N ALA A 44 12.29 -5.15 7.25
CA ALA A 44 11.95 -6.32 6.46
C ALA A 44 11.88 -7.61 7.30
N ALA A 45 12.69 -7.72 8.34
CA ALA A 45 12.70 -8.85 9.26
C ALA A 45 11.66 -8.76 10.41
N THR A 46 11.03 -7.59 10.60
CA THR A 46 10.06 -7.35 11.69
C THR A 46 8.71 -8.00 11.39
N ASP A 47 8.04 -8.61 12.38
CA ASP A 47 6.69 -9.15 12.20
C ASP A 47 5.70 -8.03 11.81
N TRP A 48 4.92 -8.26 10.76
CA TRP A 48 4.01 -7.26 10.18
C TRP A 48 3.03 -6.62 11.18
N ARG A 49 2.71 -7.31 12.28
CA ARG A 49 1.82 -6.77 13.34
C ARG A 49 2.49 -5.67 14.14
N GLN A 50 3.82 -5.60 14.12
CA GLN A 50 4.64 -4.62 14.85
C GLN A 50 5.06 -3.45 13.95
N ILE A 51 4.94 -3.58 12.63
CA ILE A 51 5.27 -2.53 11.66
C ILE A 51 4.23 -1.41 11.76
N THR A 52 4.67 -0.17 11.93
CA THR A 52 3.78 1.01 11.99
C THR A 52 3.82 1.80 10.68
N ASP A 53 2.86 2.71 10.52
CA ASP A 53 2.86 3.74 9.48
C ASP A 53 4.16 4.56 9.47
N TRP A 54 4.66 4.94 10.64
CA TRP A 54 5.94 5.65 10.77
C TRP A 54 7.10 4.86 10.15
N HIS A 55 7.23 3.57 10.45
CA HIS A 55 8.30 2.74 9.88
C HIS A 55 8.24 2.70 8.35
N LEU A 56 7.03 2.50 7.79
CA LEU A 56 6.83 2.46 6.33
C LEU A 56 7.08 3.82 5.68
N SER A 57 6.73 4.91 6.36
CA SER A 57 6.94 6.26 5.88
C SER A 57 8.40 6.67 5.86
N VAL A 58 9.19 6.25 6.85
CA VAL A 58 10.58 6.66 6.95
C VAL A 58 11.50 5.77 6.11
N TYR A 59 11.22 4.46 6.03
CA TYR A 59 12.20 3.51 5.49
C TYR A 59 11.78 2.78 4.22
N TYR A 60 10.57 3.02 3.66
CA TYR A 60 10.13 2.20 2.52
C TYR A 60 9.31 2.90 1.44
N VAL A 61 8.44 3.86 1.80
CA VAL A 61 7.53 4.47 0.81
C VAL A 61 8.29 5.16 -0.33
N LEU A 62 9.48 5.70 -0.08
CA LEU A 62 10.31 6.33 -1.10
C LEU A 62 11.01 5.31 -2.02
N ASN A 63 11.33 4.10 -1.54
CA ASN A 63 11.77 3.00 -2.41
C ASN A 63 10.70 2.68 -3.46
N LEU A 64 9.43 2.62 -3.05
CA LEU A 64 8.32 2.43 -3.99
C LEU A 64 8.25 3.54 -5.05
N VAL A 65 8.74 4.75 -4.77
CA VAL A 65 8.73 5.89 -5.69
C VAL A 65 9.95 5.90 -6.63
N TYR A 66 11.13 5.52 -6.14
CA TYR A 66 12.39 5.80 -6.83
C TYR A 66 13.23 4.59 -7.18
N HIS A 67 13.07 3.45 -6.49
CA HIS A 67 13.92 2.29 -6.73
C HIS A 67 13.45 1.44 -7.93
N GLU A 68 14.42 1.02 -8.74
CA GLU A 68 14.30 0.06 -9.85
C GLU A 68 15.71 -0.47 -10.19
N PRO A 69 15.98 -1.79 -10.15
CA PRO A 69 15.06 -2.87 -9.81
C PRO A 69 14.71 -2.92 -8.32
N MET A 70 13.54 -3.45 -8.00
CA MET A 70 13.09 -3.69 -6.62
C MET A 70 13.10 -5.18 -6.27
N GLN A 71 13.29 -5.51 -5.00
CA GLN A 71 13.25 -6.88 -4.50
C GLN A 71 11.81 -7.39 -4.42
N PRO A 72 11.43 -8.42 -5.21
CA PRO A 72 10.04 -8.89 -5.27
C PRO A 72 9.49 -9.36 -3.92
N GLU A 73 10.28 -10.09 -3.14
CA GLU A 73 9.88 -10.59 -1.82
C GLU A 73 9.62 -9.43 -0.85
N LEU A 74 10.51 -8.44 -0.85
CA LEU A 74 10.38 -7.24 -0.02
C LEU A 74 9.11 -6.46 -0.39
N PHE A 75 8.85 -6.31 -1.69
CA PHE A 75 7.63 -5.70 -2.19
C PHE A 75 6.38 -6.46 -1.75
N ARG A 76 6.32 -7.79 -1.97
CA ARG A 76 5.18 -8.62 -1.55
C ARG A 76 4.96 -8.59 -0.04
N TYR A 77 6.01 -8.34 0.75
CA TYR A 77 5.91 -8.23 2.20
C TYR A 77 5.41 -6.86 2.69
N LEU A 78 6.02 -5.76 2.23
CA LEU A 78 5.80 -4.42 2.79
C LEU A 78 4.72 -3.61 2.06
N PHE A 79 4.59 -3.74 0.73
CA PHE A 79 3.58 -3.02 -0.04
C PHE A 79 2.12 -3.23 0.43
N PRO A 80 1.69 -4.45 0.85
CA PRO A 80 0.34 -4.64 1.38
C PRO A 80 0.09 -3.84 2.67
N LEU A 81 1.12 -3.62 3.48
CA LEU A 81 1.02 -2.81 4.69
C LEU A 81 0.86 -1.33 4.32
N CYS A 82 1.57 -0.87 3.27
CA CYS A 82 1.37 0.47 2.74
C CYS A 82 -0.07 0.70 2.25
N LEU A 83 -0.68 -0.26 1.56
CA LEU A 83 -2.09 -0.19 1.14
C LEU A 83 -3.05 -0.06 2.33
N ALA A 84 -2.83 -0.85 3.38
CA ALA A 84 -3.66 -0.81 4.57
C ALA A 84 -3.52 0.54 5.32
N CYS A 85 -2.28 0.97 5.59
CA CYS A 85 -2.00 2.24 6.25
C CYS A 85 -2.58 3.43 5.48
N TRP A 86 -2.41 3.44 4.15
CA TRP A 86 -2.95 4.51 3.30
C TRP A 86 -4.48 4.62 3.43
N ARG A 87 -5.21 3.50 3.38
CA ARG A 87 -6.67 3.52 3.54
C ARG A 87 -7.08 3.99 4.93
N GLU A 88 -6.38 3.57 5.98
CA GLU A 88 -6.65 4.01 7.36
C GLU A 88 -6.48 5.53 7.48
N THR A 89 -5.31 6.05 7.09
CA THR A 89 -5.00 7.48 7.10
C THR A 89 -6.03 8.29 6.31
N LEU A 90 -6.32 7.87 5.07
CA LEU A 90 -7.27 8.55 4.21
C LEU A 90 -8.66 8.63 4.85
N LEU A 91 -9.09 7.62 5.62
CA LEU A 91 -10.40 7.62 6.25
C LEU A 91 -10.44 8.35 7.61
N THR A 92 -9.33 8.48 8.33
CA THR A 92 -9.29 9.11 9.66
C THR A 92 -8.80 10.56 9.66
N HIS A 93 -7.71 10.86 8.97
CA HIS A 93 -7.02 12.16 9.07
C HIS A 93 -7.24 13.04 7.84
N GLY A 94 -7.77 12.47 6.75
CA GLY A 94 -7.93 13.19 5.49
C GLY A 94 -6.66 13.14 4.65
N TYR A 95 -6.54 14.10 3.72
CA TYR A 95 -5.49 14.12 2.71
C TYR A 95 -4.31 15.03 3.09
N GLY A 96 -3.07 14.62 2.78
CA GLY A 96 -1.93 15.55 2.68
C GLY A 96 -0.76 15.31 3.64
N ASP A 97 -0.56 14.08 4.11
CA ASP A 97 0.69 13.70 4.78
C ASP A 97 1.75 13.20 3.77
N HIS A 98 3.01 13.23 4.20
CA HIS A 98 4.15 12.82 3.35
C HIS A 98 4.03 11.37 2.86
N PHE A 99 3.47 10.48 3.70
CA PHE A 99 3.30 9.07 3.36
C PHE A 99 2.31 8.90 2.21
N GLU A 100 1.15 9.52 2.31
CA GLU A 100 0.09 9.46 1.32
C GLU A 100 0.55 10.00 -0.03
N GLU A 101 1.16 11.20 -0.05
CA GLU A 101 1.64 11.80 -1.30
C GLU A 101 2.67 10.91 -1.99
N SER A 102 3.63 10.38 -1.22
CA SER A 102 4.65 9.45 -1.70
C SER A 102 4.02 8.16 -2.21
N PHE A 103 3.08 7.57 -1.48
CA PHE A 103 2.44 6.33 -1.88
C PHE A 103 1.57 6.50 -3.13
N LEU A 104 0.85 7.61 -3.25
CA LEU A 104 0.07 7.92 -4.46
C LEU A 104 0.98 8.15 -5.66
N ARG A 105 2.15 8.75 -5.45
CA ARG A 105 3.18 8.84 -6.51
C ARG A 105 3.74 7.46 -6.88
N ALA A 106 3.97 6.57 -5.92
CA ALA A 106 4.40 5.21 -6.18
C ALA A 106 3.36 4.43 -7.02
N LEU A 107 2.07 4.50 -6.65
CA LEU A 107 0.98 3.85 -7.40
C LEU A 107 0.85 4.34 -8.85
N ARG A 108 1.46 5.47 -9.21
CA ARG A 108 1.49 5.96 -10.60
C ARG A 108 2.60 5.33 -11.43
N ARG A 109 3.53 4.59 -10.84
CA ARG A 109 4.64 3.96 -11.57
C ARG A 109 4.16 2.71 -12.30
N PRO A 110 4.27 2.64 -13.64
CA PRO A 110 3.93 1.42 -14.39
C PRO A 110 4.74 0.20 -13.95
N TYR A 111 5.98 0.41 -13.48
CA TYR A 111 6.88 -0.63 -12.98
C TYR A 111 6.23 -1.48 -11.88
N LEU A 112 5.66 -0.87 -10.84
CA LEU A 112 5.02 -1.61 -9.75
C LEU A 112 3.89 -2.51 -10.25
N TRP A 113 3.07 -2.01 -11.17
CA TRP A 113 1.95 -2.78 -11.70
C TRP A 113 2.40 -3.89 -12.64
N ARG A 114 3.42 -3.65 -13.48
CA ARG A 114 3.81 -4.58 -14.55
C ARG A 114 4.80 -5.64 -14.05
N GLU A 115 5.80 -5.21 -13.30
CA GLU A 115 6.93 -6.06 -12.90
C GLU A 115 6.74 -6.62 -11.49
N MET A 116 6.12 -5.86 -10.58
CA MET A 116 6.01 -6.25 -9.16
C MET A 116 4.69 -6.95 -8.80
N MET A 117 3.70 -6.93 -9.70
CA MET A 117 2.41 -7.57 -9.50
C MET A 117 2.07 -8.53 -10.64
N ASP A 118 1.44 -9.65 -10.32
CA ASP A 118 0.77 -10.49 -11.32
C ASP A 118 -0.63 -9.94 -11.69
N ALA A 119 -1.31 -10.59 -12.64
CA ALA A 119 -2.62 -10.14 -13.12
C ALA A 119 -3.71 -10.16 -12.02
N ALA A 120 -3.71 -11.17 -11.15
CA ALA A 120 -4.69 -11.32 -10.08
C ALA A 120 -4.45 -10.29 -8.98
N GLN A 121 -3.19 -10.06 -8.61
CA GLN A 121 -2.77 -9.01 -7.68
C GLN A 121 -3.18 -7.63 -8.19
N ARG A 122 -2.87 -7.30 -9.44
CA ARG A 122 -3.29 -6.03 -10.07
C ARG A 122 -4.80 -5.82 -9.98
N GLN A 123 -5.59 -6.85 -10.26
CA GLN A 123 -7.06 -6.75 -10.20
C GLN A 123 -7.55 -6.52 -8.78
N GLN A 124 -7.02 -7.25 -7.80
CA GLN A 124 -7.40 -7.11 -6.40
C GLN A 124 -6.99 -5.75 -5.82
N VAL A 125 -5.78 -5.26 -6.12
CA VAL A 125 -5.34 -3.92 -5.70
C VAL A 125 -6.23 -2.85 -6.31
N ARG A 126 -6.59 -2.95 -7.61
CA ARG A 126 -7.55 -2.00 -8.23
C ARG A 126 -8.89 -1.99 -7.51
N HIS A 127 -9.44 -3.16 -7.22
CA HIS A 127 -10.70 -3.27 -6.48
C HIS A 127 -10.58 -2.64 -5.09
N PHE A 128 -9.48 -2.88 -4.38
CA PHE A 128 -9.20 -2.27 -3.09
C PHE A 128 -9.14 -0.74 -3.15
N LEU A 129 -8.46 -0.18 -4.15
CA LEU A 129 -8.40 1.27 -4.36
C LEU A 129 -9.81 1.85 -4.61
N LEU A 130 -10.61 1.21 -5.48
CA LEU A 130 -11.98 1.65 -5.78
C LEU A 130 -12.90 1.59 -4.54
N GLU A 131 -12.86 0.51 -3.78
CA GLU A 131 -13.61 0.41 -2.53
C GLU A 131 -13.23 1.51 -1.54
N THR A 132 -11.93 1.81 -1.45
CA THR A 132 -11.41 2.84 -0.54
C THR A 132 -11.93 4.22 -0.93
N MET A 133 -11.94 4.54 -2.23
CA MET A 133 -12.52 5.78 -2.75
C MET A 133 -14.02 5.87 -2.44
N LEU A 134 -14.78 4.80 -2.70
CA LEU A 134 -16.21 4.77 -2.41
C LEU A 134 -16.49 4.92 -0.91
N ALA A 135 -15.66 4.32 -0.05
CA ALA A 135 -15.77 4.49 1.39
C ALA A 135 -15.52 5.94 1.80
N ARG A 136 -14.49 6.61 1.24
CA ARG A 136 -14.22 8.03 1.52
C ARG A 136 -15.35 8.95 1.04
N ILE A 137 -15.84 8.76 -0.18
CA ILE A 137 -17.02 9.49 -0.72
C ILE A 137 -18.22 9.35 0.21
N ASN A 138 -18.50 8.13 0.67
CA ASN A 138 -19.63 7.87 1.56
C ASN A 138 -19.43 8.49 2.94
N HIS A 139 -18.20 8.53 3.45
CA HIS A 139 -17.86 9.16 4.72
C HIS A 139 -18.05 10.69 4.67
N GLU A 140 -17.73 11.32 3.53
CA GLU A 140 -17.88 12.76 3.34
C GLU A 140 -19.26 13.22 2.85
N ARG A 141 -20.27 12.34 2.87
CA ARG A 141 -21.65 12.71 2.52
C ARG A 141 -22.08 13.92 3.35
N GLY A 142 -22.23 15.06 2.68
CA GLY A 142 -22.47 16.38 3.29
C GLY A 142 -21.53 17.47 2.76
N PHE A 143 -20.42 17.12 2.08
CA PHE A 143 -19.48 18.08 1.45
C PHE A 143 -18.93 19.16 2.39
N ASN A 144 -18.83 18.85 3.69
CA ASN A 144 -18.36 19.80 4.71
C ASN A 144 -16.83 19.97 4.72
N SER A 145 -16.10 19.27 3.86
CA SER A 145 -14.64 19.32 3.71
C SER A 145 -14.27 19.66 2.28
N PRO A 146 -13.21 20.46 2.04
CA PRO A 146 -12.68 20.64 0.70
C PRO A 146 -12.25 19.28 0.12
N LEU A 147 -12.74 18.97 -1.10
CA LEU A 147 -12.57 17.68 -1.81
C LEU A 147 -11.16 17.52 -2.40
N THR A 148 -10.11 17.98 -1.73
CA THR A 148 -8.72 18.01 -2.23
C THR A 148 -8.18 16.63 -2.60
N TRP A 149 -8.72 15.57 -2.00
CA TRP A 149 -8.40 14.18 -2.33
C TRP A 149 -8.89 13.76 -3.73
N LEU A 150 -9.97 14.35 -4.24
CA LEU A 150 -10.64 13.91 -5.47
C LEU A 150 -9.74 14.06 -6.71
N ASP A 151 -8.97 15.16 -6.79
CA ASP A 151 -8.03 15.39 -7.90
C ASP A 151 -6.94 14.32 -7.94
N THR A 152 -6.42 13.92 -6.77
CA THR A 152 -5.39 12.89 -6.69
C THR A 152 -5.91 11.52 -7.16
N PHE A 153 -7.18 11.22 -6.92
CA PHE A 153 -7.83 10.01 -7.43
C PHE A 153 -8.12 10.04 -8.93
N ASN A 154 -8.54 11.20 -9.46
CA ASN A 154 -8.72 11.35 -10.90
C ASN A 154 -7.41 11.06 -11.65
N VAL A 155 -6.28 11.48 -11.08
CA VAL A 155 -4.96 11.18 -11.63
C VAL A 155 -4.60 9.69 -11.50
N LEU A 156 -4.96 9.01 -10.40
CA LEU A 156 -4.79 7.55 -10.29
C LEU A 156 -5.62 6.80 -11.34
N GLY A 157 -6.87 7.23 -11.58
CA GLY A 157 -7.75 6.66 -12.61
C GLY A 157 -7.23 6.84 -14.03
N GLY A 158 -6.47 7.91 -14.29
CA GLY A 158 -5.80 8.15 -15.57
C GLY A 158 -4.50 7.36 -15.78
N ILE A 159 -3.82 6.98 -14.68
CA ILE A 159 -2.49 6.35 -14.73
C ILE A 159 -2.55 4.84 -14.52
N ALA A 160 -3.56 4.30 -13.81
CA ALA A 160 -3.82 2.87 -13.80
C ALA A 160 -4.05 2.43 -15.25
N PRO A 161 -3.12 1.69 -15.88
CA PRO A 161 -3.20 1.46 -17.30
C PRO A 161 -4.52 0.75 -17.60
N PHE A 162 -5.22 1.20 -18.65
CA PHE A 162 -6.20 0.36 -19.36
C PHE A 162 -5.45 -0.90 -19.83
N ILE A 163 -5.29 -1.86 -18.93
CA ILE A 163 -4.88 -3.21 -19.28
C ILE A 163 -6.13 -3.78 -19.91
N ARG A 164 -6.18 -3.78 -21.25
CA ARG A 164 -7.16 -4.56 -21.98
C ARG A 164 -7.05 -6.00 -21.47
N SER A 165 -8.17 -6.52 -20.98
CA SER A 165 -8.39 -7.93 -20.66
C SER A 165 -7.97 -8.83 -21.81
#